data_AF-A0AAW2DE54-F1
#
_entry.id   AF-A0AAW2DE54-F1
#
_cell.length_a   1.000
_cell.length_b   1.000
_cell.length_c   1.000
_cell.angle_alpha   90.00
_cell.angle_beta   90.00
_cell.angle_gamma   90.00
#
_symmetry.space_group_name_H-M   'P 1'
#
loop_
_entity.id
_entity.type
_entity.pdbx_description
1 polymer ?
#
loop_
_entity_poly.entity_id
_entity_poly.type
_entity_poly.pdbx_seq_one_letter_code
_entity_poly.pdbx_strand_id
1 'polypeptide(L)'
;MRLSDPHAQHREDLGGAWVGAEVESIVHPFMLEYTNTNGKRPRELFTESHKELVKEGEKWMKVIASSCTVAAALIVTIMFAAAITIPGGNKQDSCLPTFLNEKVFMVFIISDALSLLFASTSLLMFFGILTSRYAEEDFLKSLPKKMIVGLSTLLLSVATMMITCCASLFIILPGKSRVVILIICLAGVPVTLFTWMQFRLLIDMVISTYASRILDKRAKYGS
;
A
#
# COMPACT_ATOMS: atom_id res chain seq x y z
N MET A 1 19.14 28.47 -22.00
CA MET A 1 19.46 29.00 -20.66
C MET A 1 18.25 28.77 -19.77
N ARG A 2 18.19 27.64 -19.06
CA ARG A 2 17.09 27.33 -18.13
C ARG A 2 17.48 27.90 -16.77
N LEU A 3 16.70 28.85 -16.27
CA LEU A 3 16.81 29.34 -14.89
C LEU A 3 16.60 28.16 -13.95
N SER A 4 17.65 27.77 -13.22
CA SER A 4 17.53 26.82 -12.12
C SER A 4 16.84 27.55 -10.97
N ASP A 5 15.70 27.00 -10.53
CA ASP A 5 14.89 27.55 -9.47
C ASP A 5 15.64 27.40 -8.12
N PRO A 6 16.03 28.50 -7.44
CA PRO A 6 16.76 28.44 -6.17
C PRO A 6 15.95 27.78 -5.04
N HIS A 7 14.63 27.68 -5.17
CA HIS A 7 13.79 26.95 -4.23
C HIS A 7 13.85 25.43 -4.40
N ALA A 8 14.29 24.92 -5.55
CA ALA A 8 14.55 23.50 -5.75
C ALA A 8 15.87 23.08 -5.07
N GLN A 9 16.92 23.90 -5.21
CA GLN A 9 18.24 23.66 -4.61
C GLN A 9 18.17 23.60 -3.08
N HIS A 10 17.48 24.56 -2.45
CA HIS A 10 17.32 24.60 -1.00
C HIS A 10 16.46 23.43 -0.46
N ARG A 11 15.59 22.83 -1.29
CA ARG A 11 14.73 21.72 -0.89
C ARG A 11 15.47 20.38 -0.98
N GLU A 12 16.36 20.22 -1.95
CA GLU A 12 17.31 19.10 -2.05
C GLU A 12 18.33 19.13 -0.90
N ASP A 13 18.79 20.31 -0.50
CA ASP A 13 19.67 20.49 0.67
C ASP A 13 19.01 19.97 1.95
N LEU A 14 17.70 20.21 2.12
CA LEU A 14 16.94 19.71 3.27
C LEU A 14 16.71 18.19 3.18
N GLY A 15 16.29 17.68 2.02
CA GLY A 15 16.04 16.26 1.78
C GLY A 15 17.25 15.38 2.13
N GLY A 16 18.42 15.76 1.64
CA GLY A 16 19.72 15.15 1.95
C GLY A 16 20.24 15.47 3.35
N ALA A 17 19.93 16.65 3.92
CA ALA A 17 20.33 17.01 5.29
C ALA A 17 19.73 16.10 6.34
N TRP A 18 18.50 15.64 6.16
CA TRP A 18 17.86 14.72 7.08
C TRP A 18 18.50 13.32 7.09
N VAL A 19 18.84 12.77 5.91
CA VAL A 19 19.50 11.45 5.82
C VAL A 19 20.94 11.54 6.34
N GLY A 20 21.59 12.68 6.09
CA GLY A 20 22.89 13.00 6.65
C GLY A 20 22.91 13.08 8.16
N ALA A 21 21.99 13.85 8.74
CA ALA A 21 21.87 13.99 10.18
C ALA A 21 21.56 12.65 10.89
N GLU A 22 20.89 11.71 10.21
CA GLU A 22 20.61 10.37 10.74
C GLU A 22 21.87 9.48 10.77
N VAL A 23 22.76 9.59 9.78
CA VAL A 23 24.07 8.92 9.78
C VAL A 23 25.01 9.58 10.79
N GLU A 24 24.96 10.92 10.92
CA GLU A 24 25.74 11.67 11.91
C GLU A 24 25.29 11.40 13.36
N SER A 25 24.06 10.91 13.56
CA SER A 25 23.53 10.49 14.87
C SER A 25 24.10 9.16 15.37
N ILE A 26 24.40 8.24 14.44
CA ILE A 26 24.91 6.89 14.73
C ILE A 26 26.44 6.89 14.90
N VAL A 27 27.10 7.82 14.23
CA VAL A 27 28.55 7.99 14.26
C VAL A 27 28.93 8.85 15.48
N HIS A 28 29.85 8.36 16.32
CA HIS A 28 30.30 9.10 17.51
C HIS A 28 30.71 10.54 17.12
N PRO A 29 30.30 11.60 17.85
CA PRO A 29 30.42 13.01 17.42
C PRO A 29 31.82 13.42 16.94
N PHE A 30 32.85 12.76 17.46
CA PHE A 30 34.25 12.92 17.08
C PHE A 30 34.59 12.54 15.62
N MET A 31 33.79 11.67 14.98
CA MET A 31 34.04 11.16 13.62
C MET A 31 33.24 11.89 12.54
N LEU A 32 32.41 12.87 12.89
CA LEU A 32 31.58 13.63 11.94
C LEU A 32 32.40 14.57 11.05
N GLU A 33 33.48 15.11 11.60
CA GLU A 33 34.43 15.96 10.87
C GLU A 33 35.57 15.15 10.25
N TYR A 34 35.68 13.85 10.56
CA TYR A 34 36.78 13.02 10.09
C TYR A 34 36.54 12.57 8.65
N THR A 35 37.30 13.13 7.73
CA THR A 35 37.29 12.72 6.33
C THR A 35 38.10 11.43 6.16
N ASN A 36 37.59 10.50 5.34
CA ASN A 36 38.38 9.34 4.88
C ASN A 36 39.68 9.81 4.18
N THR A 37 40.64 8.93 3.91
CA THR A 37 41.86 9.19 3.12
C THR A 37 41.59 9.88 1.77
N ASN A 38 40.34 9.81 1.28
CA ASN A 38 39.87 10.45 0.06
C ASN A 38 39.18 11.81 0.28
N GLY A 39 39.26 12.40 1.49
CA GLY A 39 38.69 13.72 1.80
C GLY A 39 37.16 13.78 1.94
N LYS A 40 36.47 12.62 1.94
CA LYS A 40 35.00 12.55 1.98
C LYS A 40 34.47 12.44 3.40
N ARG A 41 33.42 13.19 3.73
CA ARG A 41 32.71 13.09 5.02
C ARG A 41 31.90 11.78 5.09
N PRO A 42 31.62 11.24 6.29
CA PRO A 42 30.83 10.01 6.46
C PRO A 42 29.48 10.03 5.73
N ARG A 43 28.82 11.19 5.72
CA ARG A 43 27.56 11.43 4.99
C ARG A 43 27.72 11.31 3.47
N GLU A 44 28.75 11.93 2.91
CA GLU A 44 29.03 11.89 1.47
C GLU A 44 29.39 10.48 1.02
N LEU A 45 30.19 9.77 1.83
CA LEU A 45 30.55 8.37 1.60
C LEU A 45 29.33 7.45 1.66
N PHE A 46 28.42 7.65 2.63
CA PHE A 46 27.20 6.86 2.75
C PHE A 46 26.26 7.07 1.57
N THR A 47 26.02 8.33 1.16
CA THR A 47 25.16 8.65 0.01
C THR A 47 25.73 8.09 -1.30
N GLU A 48 27.04 8.19 -1.51
CA GLU A 48 27.71 7.62 -2.69
C GLU A 48 27.64 6.10 -2.72
N SER A 49 27.87 5.45 -1.57
CA SER A 49 27.84 3.99 -1.43
C SER A 49 26.43 3.40 -1.59
N HIS A 50 25.38 4.16 -1.24
CA HIS A 50 23.99 3.69 -1.28
C HIS A 50 23.19 4.18 -2.50
N LYS A 51 23.82 4.93 -3.41
CA LYS A 51 23.16 5.47 -4.62
C LYS A 51 22.59 4.38 -5.53
N GLU A 52 23.28 3.24 -5.65
CA GLU A 52 22.80 2.10 -6.43
C GLU A 52 21.59 1.42 -5.78
N LEU A 53 21.62 1.23 -4.46
CA LEU A 53 20.50 0.65 -3.69
C LEU A 53 19.23 1.50 -3.78
N VAL A 54 19.35 2.83 -3.77
CA VAL A 54 18.20 3.75 -3.96
C VAL A 54 17.59 3.59 -5.34
N LYS A 55 18.41 3.51 -6.39
CA LYS A 55 17.93 3.28 -7.77
C LYS A 55 17.27 1.91 -7.94
N GLU A 56 17.85 0.87 -7.34
CA GLU A 56 17.29 -0.48 -7.36
C GLU A 56 15.95 -0.53 -6.61
N GLY A 57 15.88 0.12 -5.44
CA GLY A 57 14.65 0.29 -4.67
C GLY A 57 13.56 1.00 -5.46
N GLU A 58 13.87 2.11 -6.14
CA GLU A 58 12.91 2.83 -7.00
C GLU A 58 12.39 1.94 -8.13
N LYS A 59 13.28 1.20 -8.81
CA LYS A 59 12.90 0.28 -9.89
C LYS A 59 11.99 -0.83 -9.36
N TRP A 60 12.32 -1.41 -8.21
CA TRP A 60 11.51 -2.43 -7.55
C TRP A 60 10.12 -1.89 -7.18
N MET A 61 10.04 -0.68 -6.62
CA MET A 61 8.76 -0.05 -6.29
C MET A 61 7.90 0.21 -7.54
N LYS A 62 8.49 0.64 -8.66
CA LYS A 62 7.76 0.81 -9.93
C LYS A 62 7.24 -0.52 -10.49
N VAL A 63 8.03 -1.58 -10.40
CA VAL A 63 7.59 -2.93 -10.81
C VAL A 63 6.38 -3.37 -9.98
N ILE A 64 6.46 -3.22 -8.66
CA ILE A 64 5.34 -3.57 -7.77
C ILE A 64 4.11 -2.68 -8.02
N ALA A 65 4.29 -1.37 -8.16
CA ALA A 65 3.20 -0.45 -8.46
C ALA A 65 2.49 -0.82 -9.76
N SER A 66 3.21 -1.28 -10.78
CA SER A 66 2.63 -1.77 -12.03
C SER A 66 1.74 -3.00 -11.79
N SER A 67 2.26 -4.02 -11.12
CA SER A 67 1.49 -5.23 -10.80
C SER A 67 0.26 -4.93 -9.95
N CYS A 68 0.39 -4.05 -8.95
CA CYS A 68 -0.72 -3.64 -8.09
C CYS A 68 -1.76 -2.78 -8.83
N THR A 69 -1.34 -1.95 -9.79
CA THR A 69 -2.25 -1.19 -10.67
C THR A 69 -3.14 -2.14 -11.47
N VAL A 70 -2.54 -3.19 -12.07
CA VAL A 70 -3.30 -4.21 -12.80
C VAL A 70 -4.25 -4.95 -11.86
N ALA A 71 -3.79 -5.37 -10.67
CA ALA A 71 -4.65 -6.03 -9.68
C ALA A 71 -5.82 -5.14 -9.24
N ALA A 72 -5.57 -3.86 -8.95
CA ALA A 72 -6.60 -2.90 -8.57
C ALA A 72 -7.64 -2.70 -9.69
N ALA A 73 -7.20 -2.57 -10.95
CA ALA A 73 -8.09 -2.45 -12.10
C ALA A 73 -8.96 -3.71 -12.31
N LEU A 74 -8.40 -4.90 -12.08
CA LEU A 74 -9.15 -6.15 -12.11
C LEU A 74 -10.22 -6.20 -11.02
N ILE A 75 -9.89 -5.79 -9.79
CA ILE A 75 -10.88 -5.71 -8.69
C ILE A 75 -11.99 -4.74 -9.07
N VAL A 76 -11.67 -3.53 -9.55
CA VAL A 76 -12.68 -2.56 -9.99
C VAL A 76 -13.64 -3.17 -11.01
N THR A 77 -13.10 -3.87 -12.02
CA THR A 77 -13.90 -4.49 -13.08
C THR A 77 -14.81 -5.60 -12.55
N ILE A 78 -14.28 -6.49 -11.70
CA ILE A 78 -15.03 -7.61 -11.14
C ILE A 78 -16.15 -7.12 -10.22
N MET A 79 -15.87 -6.16 -9.35
CA MET A 79 -16.84 -5.62 -8.41
C MET A 79 -17.92 -4.82 -9.13
N PHE A 80 -17.56 -3.99 -10.11
CA PHE A 80 -18.53 -3.28 -10.94
C PHE A 80 -19.46 -4.26 -11.69
N ALA A 81 -18.91 -5.35 -12.23
CA ALA A 81 -19.72 -6.40 -12.84
C ALA A 81 -20.64 -7.09 -11.83
N ALA A 82 -20.17 -7.34 -10.60
CA ALA A 82 -20.98 -7.89 -9.52
C ALA A 82 -22.16 -6.96 -9.17
N ALA A 83 -21.93 -5.65 -9.06
CA ALA A 83 -22.96 -4.66 -8.75
C ALA A 83 -24.14 -4.66 -9.73
N ILE A 84 -23.88 -4.89 -11.03
CA ILE A 84 -24.92 -4.89 -12.08
C ILE A 84 -25.55 -6.27 -12.32
N THR A 85 -24.91 -7.36 -11.88
CA THR A 85 -25.37 -8.73 -12.16
C THR A 85 -26.22 -9.33 -11.06
N ILE A 86 -26.13 -8.84 -9.81
CA ILE A 86 -26.95 -9.36 -8.71
C ILE A 86 -28.38 -8.77 -8.76
N PRO A 87 -29.41 -9.61 -9.00
CA PRO A 87 -30.78 -9.13 -9.07
C PRO A 87 -31.28 -8.69 -7.68
N GLY A 88 -31.75 -7.44 -7.57
CA GLY A 88 -32.47 -6.94 -6.40
C GLY A 88 -33.87 -7.56 -6.34
N GLY A 89 -34.04 -8.61 -5.55
CA GLY A 89 -35.31 -9.32 -5.45
C GLY A 89 -36.31 -8.60 -4.53
N ASN A 90 -37.44 -8.14 -5.09
CA ASN A 90 -38.62 -7.75 -4.31
C ASN A 90 -39.54 -8.97 -4.17
N LYS A 91 -39.60 -9.60 -2.98
CA LYS A 91 -40.58 -10.66 -2.68
C LYS A 91 -41.33 -10.32 -1.40
N GLN A 92 -42.63 -10.13 -1.54
CA GLN A 92 -43.52 -9.59 -0.50
C GLN A 92 -44.11 -10.66 0.44
N ASP A 93 -43.78 -11.93 0.25
CA ASP A 93 -44.53 -13.04 0.86
C ASP A 93 -43.61 -14.02 1.61
N SER A 94 -43.00 -13.59 2.73
CA SER A 94 -42.44 -14.44 3.82
C SER A 94 -41.70 -13.58 4.84
N CYS A 95 -42.06 -13.62 6.13
CA CYS A 95 -41.61 -12.62 7.11
C CYS A 95 -40.14 -12.75 7.58
N LEU A 96 -39.54 -13.94 7.58
CA LEU A 96 -38.21 -14.19 8.17
C LEU A 96 -37.04 -14.38 7.16
N PRO A 97 -37.18 -15.15 6.05
CA PRO A 97 -36.09 -15.33 5.07
C PRO A 97 -35.88 -14.11 4.16
N THR A 98 -36.90 -13.27 3.99
CA THR A 98 -36.82 -12.04 3.20
C THR A 98 -35.99 -10.96 3.90
N PHE A 99 -36.17 -10.81 5.22
CA PHE A 99 -35.43 -9.82 6.02
C PHE A 99 -33.92 -10.13 6.11
N LEU A 100 -33.56 -11.42 6.13
CA LEU A 100 -32.15 -11.84 6.09
C LEU A 100 -31.53 -11.53 4.72
N ASN A 101 -32.25 -11.80 3.62
CA ASN A 101 -31.79 -11.45 2.28
C ASN A 101 -31.67 -9.93 2.08
N GLU A 102 -32.59 -9.13 2.64
CA GLU A 102 -32.52 -7.67 2.60
C GLU A 102 -31.29 -7.12 3.32
N LYS A 103 -30.98 -7.63 4.52
CA LYS A 103 -29.75 -7.27 5.25
C LYS A 103 -28.49 -7.70 4.51
N VAL A 104 -28.44 -8.91 3.98
CA VAL A 104 -27.29 -9.41 3.21
C VAL A 104 -27.12 -8.62 1.91
N PHE A 105 -28.21 -8.22 1.26
CA PHE A 105 -28.20 -7.35 0.09
C PHE A 105 -27.67 -5.94 0.42
N MET A 106 -28.09 -5.35 1.54
CA MET A 106 -27.53 -4.07 2.00
C MET A 106 -26.03 -4.17 2.28
N VAL A 107 -25.59 -5.25 2.95
CA VAL A 107 -24.16 -5.51 3.18
C VAL A 107 -23.40 -5.70 1.87
N PHE A 108 -23.99 -6.38 0.89
CA PHE A 108 -23.43 -6.55 -0.45
C PHE A 108 -23.19 -5.18 -1.11
N ILE A 109 -24.20 -4.32 -1.18
CA ILE A 109 -24.09 -3.00 -1.83
C ILE A 109 -23.05 -2.11 -1.12
N ILE A 110 -23.07 -2.05 0.21
CA ILE A 110 -22.12 -1.23 0.97
C ILE A 110 -20.69 -1.76 0.79
N SER A 111 -20.48 -3.08 0.88
CA SER A 111 -19.16 -3.68 0.76
C SER A 111 -18.62 -3.60 -0.66
N ASP A 112 -19.48 -3.74 -1.67
CA ASP A 112 -19.13 -3.55 -3.08
C ASP A 112 -18.65 -2.13 -3.36
N ALA A 113 -19.42 -1.13 -2.91
CA ALA A 113 -19.04 0.28 -3.04
C ALA A 113 -17.72 0.60 -2.31
N LEU A 114 -17.52 0.09 -1.09
CA LEU A 114 -16.26 0.26 -0.36
C LEU A 114 -15.08 -0.40 -1.11
N SER A 115 -15.28 -1.60 -1.65
CA SER A 115 -14.26 -2.30 -2.42
C SER A 115 -13.84 -1.51 -3.66
N LEU A 116 -14.81 -0.95 -4.39
CA LEU A 116 -14.59 -0.09 -5.55
C LEU A 116 -13.85 1.20 -5.18
N LEU A 117 -14.24 1.87 -4.09
CA LEU A 117 -13.59 3.10 -3.63
C LEU A 117 -12.14 2.85 -3.20
N PHE A 118 -11.90 1.79 -2.43
CA PHE A 118 -10.55 1.45 -2.00
C PHE A 118 -9.67 0.97 -3.15
N ALA A 119 -10.20 0.17 -4.09
CA ALA A 119 -9.48 -0.25 -5.29
C ALA A 119 -9.14 0.95 -6.17
N SER A 120 -10.09 1.88 -6.38
CA SER A 120 -9.89 3.09 -7.18
C SER A 120 -8.85 4.03 -6.53
N THR A 121 -8.91 4.20 -5.21
CA THR A 121 -7.91 4.98 -4.47
C THR A 121 -6.52 4.36 -4.59
N SER A 122 -6.43 3.05 -4.42
CA SER A 122 -5.18 2.30 -4.61
C SER A 122 -4.64 2.44 -6.04
N LEU A 123 -5.53 2.34 -7.03
CA LEU A 123 -5.20 2.48 -8.44
C LEU A 123 -4.60 3.87 -8.71
N LEU A 124 -5.22 4.94 -8.20
CA LEU A 124 -4.70 6.30 -8.33
C LEU A 124 -3.34 6.49 -7.65
N MET A 125 -3.15 5.89 -6.46
CA MET A 125 -1.87 5.94 -5.75
C MET A 125 -0.75 5.25 -6.53
N PHE A 126 -0.99 4.05 -7.05
CA PHE A 126 0.00 3.32 -7.85
C PHE A 126 0.23 3.95 -9.22
N PHE A 127 -0.81 4.47 -9.86
CA PHE A 127 -0.66 5.25 -11.08
C PHE A 127 0.19 6.49 -10.82
N GLY A 128 -0.01 7.18 -9.70
CA GLY A 128 0.84 8.30 -9.27
C GLY A 128 2.31 7.92 -9.06
N ILE A 129 2.60 6.68 -8.65
CA ILE A 129 3.97 6.15 -8.54
C ILE A 129 4.56 5.87 -9.94
N LEU A 130 3.77 5.30 -10.86
CA LEU A 130 4.20 4.99 -12.22
C LEU A 130 4.39 6.24 -13.10
N THR A 131 3.51 7.24 -12.95
CA THR A 131 3.53 8.49 -13.71
C THR A 131 4.52 9.52 -13.16
N SER A 132 5.01 9.35 -11.93
CA SER A 132 5.99 10.25 -11.34
C SER A 132 7.33 10.20 -12.08
N ARG A 133 7.60 11.24 -12.88
CA ARG A 133 8.87 11.40 -13.62
C ARG A 133 9.51 12.79 -13.46
N TYR A 134 9.13 13.63 -12.49
CA TYR A 134 9.51 15.07 -12.57
C TYR A 134 10.00 15.81 -11.31
N ALA A 135 10.38 15.11 -10.24
CA ALA A 135 11.17 15.69 -9.14
C ALA A 135 11.84 14.54 -8.36
N GLU A 136 13.01 14.11 -8.82
CA GLU A 136 13.60 12.80 -8.50
C GLU A 136 13.96 12.66 -7.00
N GLU A 137 14.29 13.74 -6.29
CA GLU A 137 14.85 13.62 -4.92
C GLU A 137 13.81 13.70 -3.79
N ASP A 138 12.87 14.66 -3.85
CA ASP A 138 11.80 14.77 -2.84
C ASP A 138 10.74 13.68 -2.99
N PHE A 139 10.53 13.19 -4.21
CA PHE A 139 9.53 12.17 -4.47
C PHE A 139 9.98 10.81 -3.91
N LEU A 140 11.27 10.45 -4.01
CA LEU A 140 11.84 9.24 -3.40
C LEU A 140 11.59 9.15 -1.89
N LYS A 141 11.58 10.28 -1.17
CA LYS A 141 11.28 10.30 0.27
C LYS A 141 9.79 10.13 0.58
N SER A 142 8.92 10.57 -0.34
CA SER A 142 7.46 10.37 -0.25
C SER A 142 6.98 9.04 -0.85
N LEU A 143 7.81 8.40 -1.67
CA LEU A 143 7.51 7.20 -2.44
C LEU A 143 7.14 6.01 -1.55
N PRO A 144 7.90 5.68 -0.48
CA PRO A 144 7.54 4.60 0.44
C PRO A 144 6.18 4.86 1.11
N LYS A 145 5.88 6.13 1.45
CA LYS A 145 4.61 6.49 2.09
C LYS A 145 3.43 6.29 1.14
N LYS A 146 3.55 6.75 -0.10
CA LYS A 146 2.52 6.54 -1.13
C LYS A 146 2.32 5.05 -1.43
N MET A 147 3.41 4.28 -1.45
CA MET A 147 3.38 2.84 -1.65
C MET A 147 2.66 2.12 -0.49
N ILE A 148 2.98 2.45 0.76
CA ILE A 148 2.31 1.90 1.95
C ILE A 148 0.81 2.22 1.92
N VAL A 149 0.45 3.48 1.64
CA VAL A 149 -0.98 3.88 1.55
C VAL A 149 -1.68 3.11 0.42
N GLY A 150 -1.08 3.04 -0.77
CA GLY A 150 -1.61 2.29 -1.91
C GLY A 150 -1.85 0.81 -1.57
N LEU A 151 -0.84 0.11 -1.06
CA LEU A 151 -0.97 -1.29 -0.64
C LEU A 151 -2.01 -1.48 0.47
N SER A 152 -2.07 -0.57 1.45
CA SER A 152 -3.05 -0.66 2.54
C SER A 152 -4.50 -0.57 2.02
N THR A 153 -4.76 0.37 1.11
CA THR A 153 -6.08 0.51 0.47
C THR A 153 -6.39 -0.69 -0.43
N LEU A 154 -5.40 -1.27 -1.12
CA LEU A 154 -5.58 -2.47 -1.93
C LEU A 154 -5.99 -3.67 -1.06
N LEU A 155 -5.34 -3.87 0.09
CA LEU A 155 -5.69 -4.94 1.01
C LEU A 155 -7.09 -4.78 1.60
N LEU A 156 -7.46 -3.55 1.96
CA LEU A 156 -8.80 -3.26 2.45
C LEU A 156 -9.84 -3.53 1.34
N SER A 157 -9.53 -3.19 0.09
CA SER A 157 -10.36 -3.54 -1.05
C SER A 157 -10.55 -5.06 -1.21
N VAL A 158 -9.48 -5.85 -1.13
CA VAL A 158 -9.56 -7.33 -1.18
C VAL A 158 -10.38 -7.88 -0.02
N ALA A 159 -10.23 -7.34 1.19
CA ALA A 159 -11.02 -7.75 2.35
C ALA A 159 -12.52 -7.48 2.13
N THR A 160 -12.88 -6.29 1.67
CA THR A 160 -14.27 -5.95 1.32
C THR A 160 -14.81 -6.78 0.15
N MET A 161 -13.99 -7.06 -0.87
CA MET A 161 -14.33 -7.97 -1.97
C MET A 161 -14.68 -9.38 -1.46
N MET A 162 -13.95 -9.90 -0.47
CA MET A 162 -14.27 -11.19 0.15
C MET A 162 -15.60 -11.17 0.89
N ILE A 163 -15.91 -10.08 1.60
CA ILE A 163 -17.21 -9.88 2.26
C ILE A 163 -18.32 -9.85 1.21
N THR A 164 -18.13 -9.11 0.11
CA THR A 164 -19.07 -9.01 -1.00
C THR A 164 -19.28 -10.37 -1.69
N CYS A 165 -18.23 -11.16 -1.89
CA CYS A 165 -18.31 -12.51 -2.45
C CYS A 165 -19.09 -13.46 -1.54
N CYS A 166 -18.88 -13.38 -0.22
CA CYS A 166 -19.69 -14.15 0.73
C CYS A 166 -21.17 -13.74 0.64
N ALA A 167 -21.45 -12.43 0.69
CA ALA A 167 -22.80 -11.90 0.61
C ALA A 167 -23.50 -12.29 -0.70
N SER A 168 -22.80 -12.21 -1.84
CA SER A 168 -23.34 -12.59 -3.14
C SER A 168 -23.68 -14.07 -3.24
N LEU A 169 -22.82 -14.96 -2.71
CA LEU A 169 -23.10 -16.39 -2.67
C LEU A 169 -24.31 -16.73 -1.79
N PHE A 170 -24.48 -16.02 -0.66
CA PHE A 170 -25.67 -16.16 0.17
C PHE A 170 -26.96 -15.70 -0.54
N ILE A 171 -26.88 -14.63 -1.35
CA ILE A 171 -28.02 -14.11 -2.13
C ILE A 171 -28.38 -15.07 -3.28
N ILE A 172 -27.39 -15.59 -4.01
CA ILE A 172 -27.62 -16.40 -5.22
C ILE A 172 -28.08 -17.83 -4.89
N LEU A 173 -27.63 -18.43 -3.77
CA LEU A 173 -27.96 -19.80 -3.39
C LEU A 173 -28.75 -19.89 -2.06
N PRO A 174 -30.00 -19.38 -2.01
CA PRO A 174 -30.83 -19.53 -0.83
C PRO A 174 -31.11 -21.02 -0.56
N GLY A 175 -30.87 -21.47 0.68
CA GLY A 175 -31.22 -22.82 1.15
C GLY A 175 -30.20 -23.94 0.93
N LYS A 176 -29.05 -23.69 0.28
CA LYS A 176 -27.96 -24.69 0.07
C LYS A 176 -26.70 -24.37 0.87
N SER A 177 -26.85 -24.12 2.18
CA SER A 177 -25.76 -23.66 3.07
C SER A 177 -24.49 -24.51 3.03
N ARG A 178 -24.59 -25.85 2.97
CA ARG A 178 -23.41 -26.74 2.86
C ARG A 178 -22.57 -26.49 1.59
N VAL A 179 -23.21 -26.24 0.45
CA VAL A 179 -22.51 -26.01 -0.83
C VAL A 179 -21.86 -24.62 -0.83
N VAL A 180 -22.57 -23.61 -0.31
CA VAL A 180 -22.04 -22.24 -0.17
C VAL A 180 -20.80 -22.23 0.72
N ILE A 181 -20.83 -22.89 1.88
CA ILE A 181 -19.69 -22.98 2.79
C ILE A 181 -18.49 -23.66 2.11
N LEU A 182 -18.72 -24.72 1.34
CA LEU A 182 -17.66 -25.45 0.65
C LEU A 182 -17.00 -24.60 -0.44
N ILE A 183 -17.80 -23.83 -1.20
CA ILE A 183 -17.30 -22.88 -2.21
C ILE A 183 -16.52 -21.75 -1.55
N ILE A 184 -17.02 -21.17 -0.45
CA ILE A 184 -16.33 -20.10 0.29
C ILE A 184 -14.99 -20.59 0.85
N CYS A 185 -14.95 -21.77 1.45
CA CYS A 185 -13.70 -22.35 1.95
C CYS A 185 -12.69 -22.57 0.82
N LEU A 186 -13.13 -23.15 -0.31
CA LEU A 186 -12.23 -23.44 -1.43
C LEU A 186 -11.67 -22.16 -2.08
N ALA A 187 -12.52 -21.15 -2.29
CA ALA A 187 -12.12 -19.87 -2.87
C ALA A 187 -11.35 -18.98 -1.88
N GLY A 188 -11.62 -19.10 -0.58
CA GLY A 188 -11.00 -18.29 0.46
C GLY A 188 -9.56 -18.68 0.79
N VAL A 189 -9.17 -19.95 0.64
CA VAL A 189 -7.80 -20.41 0.91
C VAL A 189 -6.72 -19.63 0.14
N PRO A 190 -6.76 -19.53 -1.20
CA PRO A 190 -5.74 -18.78 -1.94
C PRO A 190 -5.75 -17.29 -1.59
N VAL A 191 -6.92 -16.70 -1.35
CA VAL A 191 -7.05 -15.27 -1.05
C VAL A 191 -6.54 -14.94 0.36
N THR A 192 -6.84 -15.77 1.35
CA THR A 192 -6.36 -15.60 2.73
C THR A 192 -4.85 -15.80 2.85
N LEU A 193 -4.30 -16.78 2.11
CA LEU A 193 -2.85 -16.94 2.01
C LEU A 193 -2.20 -15.72 1.37
N PHE A 194 -2.80 -15.18 0.31
CA PHE A 194 -2.31 -13.98 -0.36
C PHE A 194 -2.36 -12.75 0.55
N THR A 195 -3.48 -12.49 1.24
CA THR A 195 -3.59 -11.36 2.16
C THR A 195 -2.64 -11.49 3.35
N TRP A 196 -2.43 -12.70 3.87
CA TRP A 196 -1.45 -12.95 4.93
C TRP A 196 -0.03 -12.62 4.48
N MET A 197 0.36 -13.07 3.29
CA MET A 197 1.68 -12.82 2.71
C MET A 197 1.91 -11.31 2.48
N GLN A 198 0.92 -10.61 1.93
CA GLN A 198 0.97 -9.16 1.70
C GLN A 198 0.98 -8.35 3.00
N PHE A 199 0.23 -8.78 4.01
CA PHE A 199 0.21 -8.14 5.32
C PHE A 199 1.56 -8.24 6.02
N ARG A 200 2.22 -9.41 5.94
CA ARG A 200 3.58 -9.59 6.44
C ARG A 200 4.57 -8.66 5.74
N LEU A 201 4.47 -8.56 4.42
CA LEU A 201 5.27 -7.64 3.60
C LEU A 201 5.06 -6.17 3.98
N LEU A 202 3.81 -5.76 4.24
CA LEU A 202 3.52 -4.40 4.71
C LEU A 202 4.10 -4.13 6.09
N ILE A 203 3.97 -5.08 7.02
CA ILE A 203 4.57 -4.97 8.36
C ILE A 203 6.08 -4.83 8.24
N ASP A 204 6.74 -5.66 7.45
CA ASP A 204 8.20 -5.60 7.27
C ASP A 204 8.62 -4.26 6.65
N MET A 205 7.85 -3.72 5.71
CA MET A 205 8.11 -2.42 5.10
C MET A 205 7.90 -1.25 6.08
N VAL A 206 6.84 -1.31 6.90
CA VAL A 206 6.56 -0.33 7.95
C VAL A 206 7.65 -0.41 9.02
N ILE A 207 7.97 -1.61 9.52
CA ILE A 207 9.05 -1.80 10.50
C ILE A 207 10.37 -1.31 9.92
N SER A 208 10.76 -1.68 8.70
CA SER A 208 12.00 -1.20 8.08
C SER A 208 12.05 0.34 7.98
N THR A 209 10.93 0.97 7.64
CA THR A 209 10.86 2.43 7.50
C THR A 209 10.79 3.17 8.84
N TYR A 210 10.12 2.61 9.85
CA TYR A 210 9.86 3.27 11.14
C TYR A 210 10.75 2.77 12.29
N ALA A 211 11.30 1.55 12.24
CA ALA A 211 12.17 0.99 13.26
C ALA A 211 13.55 1.66 13.27
N SER A 212 14.08 2.07 12.12
CA SER A 212 15.25 2.97 12.07
C SER A 212 14.99 4.25 12.87
N ARG A 213 13.78 4.81 12.74
CA ARG A 213 13.33 6.00 13.48
C ARG A 213 13.16 5.79 15.00
N ILE A 214 12.82 4.57 15.43
CA ILE A 214 12.64 4.22 16.85
C ILE A 214 13.98 3.88 17.51
N LEU A 215 14.88 3.20 16.79
CA LEU A 215 16.24 2.90 17.24
C LEU A 215 17.05 4.18 17.42
N ASP A 216 16.93 5.14 16.49
CA ASP A 216 17.53 6.48 16.62
C ASP A 216 17.02 7.23 17.87
N LYS A 217 15.72 7.15 18.15
CA LYS A 217 15.13 7.74 19.36
C LYS A 217 15.64 7.11 20.67
N ARG A 218 15.95 5.82 20.70
CA ARG A 218 16.48 5.17 21.92
C ARG A 218 17.95 5.49 22.16
N ALA A 219 18.75 5.63 21.10
CA ALA A 219 20.15 6.04 21.23
C ALA A 219 20.29 7.46 21.81
N LYS A 220 19.34 8.34 21.51
CA LYS A 220 19.37 9.76 21.93
C LYS A 220 18.92 10.06 23.37
N TYR A 221 18.25 9.12 24.03
CA TYR A 221 17.72 9.28 25.40
C TYR A 221 18.30 8.26 26.41
N GLY A 222 19.26 7.45 25.97
CA GLY A 222 19.89 6.40 26.77
C GLY A 222 21.34 6.64 27.17
N SER A 223 21.91 7.82 26.91
CA SER A 223 23.25 8.23 27.35
C SER A 223 23.20 9.41 28.32
#